data_AF-A0A1G7W1W0-F1
#
_entry.id   AF-A0A1G7W1W0-F1
#
_cell.length_a   1.000
_cell.length_b   1.000
_cell.length_c   1.000
_cell.angle_alpha   90.00
_cell.angle_beta   90.00
_cell.angle_gamma   90.00
#
_symmetry.space_group_name_H-M   'P 1'
#
loop_
_entity.id
_entity.type
_entity.pdbx_description
1 polymer ?
#
loop_
_entity_poly.entity_id
_entity_poly.type
_entity_poly.pdbx_seq_one_letter_code
_entity_poly.pdbx_strand_id
1 'polypeptide(L)'
;MKTATKKPAAKKVTKRGTAVPKNLVKKSPAAQKKAVKEDLSKTYNEFKEFEGQQYTGMKIGRSHKWNYDAGVWRETKITPDLWEISYAVTKRRAGHAPEGSGVPVGTEYHWYIMAHQNVRKLNANDYTTSLAGLKLKLAHKRADKEKWSLSGKTQRKHLIEFLQEMIAQLEKEPAPLDFTYNENHYLGEAIPIGQTCHDGLCEEYDIILNDASMGIIRRMKKGWKIDGVEDKKFVGAIGDAIVESSNK
;
A
#
# COMPACT_ATOMS: atom_id res chain seq x y z
N MET A 1 -22.12 3.39 -104.82
CA MET A 1 -23.10 4.41 -104.35
C MET A 1 -22.68 4.89 -102.96
N LYS A 2 -22.56 6.21 -102.82
CA LYS A 2 -22.44 7.03 -101.59
C LYS A 2 -23.55 6.67 -100.57
N THR A 3 -23.50 6.91 -99.26
CA THR A 3 -22.54 7.27 -98.19
C THR A 3 -23.39 7.28 -96.91
N ALA A 4 -22.92 6.73 -95.80
CA ALA A 4 -23.32 7.14 -94.45
C ALA A 4 -22.21 6.73 -93.47
N THR A 5 -21.37 7.69 -93.10
CA THR A 5 -20.16 7.49 -92.30
C THR A 5 -20.51 7.52 -90.81
N LYS A 6 -20.25 6.42 -90.09
CA LYS A 6 -20.41 6.26 -88.63
C LYS A 6 -19.35 7.07 -87.87
N LYS A 7 -19.78 7.83 -86.85
CA LYS A 7 -18.94 8.44 -85.80
C LYS A 7 -18.23 7.35 -84.97
N PRO A 8 -16.95 7.49 -84.61
CA PRO A 8 -16.30 6.61 -83.65
C PRO A 8 -16.44 7.13 -82.21
N ALA A 9 -16.70 6.21 -81.28
CA ALA A 9 -16.71 6.43 -79.84
C ALA A 9 -15.28 6.53 -79.29
N ALA A 10 -15.00 7.58 -78.51
CA ALA A 10 -13.69 7.80 -77.88
C ALA A 10 -13.50 6.90 -76.65
N LYS A 11 -12.46 6.06 -76.69
CA LYS A 11 -11.99 5.25 -75.55
C LYS A 11 -11.33 6.14 -74.49
N LYS A 12 -11.85 6.06 -73.25
CA LYS A 12 -11.29 6.70 -72.05
C LYS A 12 -10.16 5.80 -71.51
N VAL A 13 -8.91 6.25 -71.61
CA VAL A 13 -7.74 5.55 -71.05
C VAL A 13 -7.36 6.17 -69.70
N THR A 14 -7.16 5.27 -68.74
CA THR A 14 -6.86 5.39 -67.32
C THR A 14 -5.51 6.07 -67.01
N LYS A 15 -5.49 6.95 -66.00
CA LYS A 15 -4.27 7.24 -65.21
C LYS A 15 -4.60 7.31 -63.71
N ARG A 16 -4.13 6.26 -63.02
CA ARG A 16 -3.75 6.09 -61.60
C ARG A 16 -4.31 7.10 -60.59
N GLY A 17 -5.32 6.68 -59.83
CA GLY A 17 -5.52 7.14 -58.45
C GLY A 17 -4.77 6.21 -57.50
N THR A 18 -3.80 6.74 -56.77
CA THR A 18 -3.15 6.06 -55.65
C THR A 18 -4.15 5.89 -54.51
N ALA A 19 -4.36 4.64 -54.10
CA ALA A 19 -5.20 4.27 -52.98
C ALA A 19 -4.54 4.70 -51.66
N VAL A 20 -5.25 5.49 -50.87
CA VAL A 20 -5.03 5.59 -49.43
C VAL A 20 -5.95 4.55 -48.77
N PRO A 21 -5.43 3.54 -48.04
CA PRO A 21 -6.30 2.70 -47.24
C PRO A 21 -6.75 3.48 -46.00
N LYS A 22 -8.05 3.82 -45.98
CA LYS A 22 -8.78 4.11 -44.74
C LYS A 22 -8.81 2.81 -43.92
N ASN A 23 -8.20 2.81 -42.73
CA ASN A 23 -8.74 2.13 -41.55
C ASN A 23 -7.97 2.51 -40.28
N LEU A 24 -8.33 3.65 -39.69
CA LEU A 24 -8.22 3.84 -38.25
C LEU A 24 -9.64 3.63 -37.68
N VAL A 25 -10.00 2.38 -37.46
CA VAL A 25 -11.22 2.04 -36.71
C VAL A 25 -11.02 2.54 -35.28
N LYS A 26 -11.62 3.67 -34.93
CA LYS A 26 -11.72 4.13 -33.54
C LYS A 26 -12.49 3.08 -32.75
N LYS A 27 -11.80 2.35 -31.88
CA LYS A 27 -12.40 1.39 -30.93
C LYS A 27 -13.51 2.07 -30.13
N SER A 28 -14.62 1.35 -29.93
CA SER A 28 -15.74 1.86 -29.15
C SER A 28 -15.33 2.17 -27.69
N PRO A 29 -15.98 3.13 -27.02
CA PRO A 29 -15.64 3.51 -25.64
C PRO A 29 -15.68 2.33 -24.65
N ALA A 30 -16.55 1.33 -24.89
CA ALA A 30 -16.63 0.12 -24.08
C ALA A 30 -15.43 -0.81 -24.29
N ALA A 31 -14.97 -0.97 -25.55
CA ALA A 31 -13.79 -1.76 -25.86
C ALA A 31 -12.50 -1.09 -25.34
N GLN A 32 -12.44 0.24 -25.38
CA GLN A 32 -11.34 1.01 -24.77
C GLN A 32 -11.33 0.86 -23.24
N LYS A 33 -12.49 0.97 -22.58
CA LYS A 33 -12.60 0.75 -21.12
C LYS A 33 -12.19 -0.67 -20.71
N LYS A 34 -12.56 -1.69 -21.48
CA LYS A 34 -12.17 -3.09 -21.21
C LYS A 34 -10.66 -3.31 -21.40
N ALA A 35 -10.09 -2.77 -22.49
CA ALA A 35 -8.65 -2.83 -22.73
C ALA A 35 -7.84 -2.12 -21.63
N VAL A 36 -8.29 -0.95 -21.17
CA VAL A 36 -7.63 -0.23 -20.05
C VAL A 36 -7.75 -1.02 -18.73
N LYS A 37 -8.88 -1.70 -18.48
CA LYS A 37 -9.05 -2.55 -17.28
C LYS A 37 -8.13 -3.79 -17.31
N GLU A 38 -8.02 -4.46 -18.45
CA GLU A 38 -7.09 -5.59 -18.64
C GLU A 38 -5.61 -5.17 -18.56
N ASP A 39 -5.28 -3.97 -19.04
CA ASP A 39 -3.93 -3.41 -18.93
C ASP A 39 -3.57 -3.12 -17.46
N LEU A 40 -4.50 -2.52 -16.71
CA LEU A 40 -4.32 -2.28 -15.29
C LEU A 40 -4.14 -3.60 -14.51
N SER A 41 -4.93 -4.65 -14.77
CA SER A 41 -4.78 -5.92 -14.04
C SER A 41 -3.43 -6.60 -14.28
N LYS A 42 -2.86 -6.48 -15.48
CA LYS A 42 -1.50 -6.96 -15.79
C LYS A 42 -0.45 -6.27 -14.94
N THR A 43 -0.47 -4.93 -14.84
CA THR A 43 0.52 -4.19 -14.03
C THR A 43 0.51 -4.56 -12.55
N TYR A 44 -0.66 -4.95 -12.00
CA TYR A 44 -0.75 -5.46 -10.63
C TYR A 44 -0.05 -6.80 -10.45
N ASN A 45 -0.16 -7.68 -11.46
CA ASN A 45 0.34 -9.06 -11.42
C ASN A 45 1.81 -9.17 -11.85
N GLU A 46 2.38 -8.13 -12.45
CA GLU A 46 3.80 -8.07 -12.84
C GLU A 46 4.74 -8.23 -11.63
N PHE A 47 5.86 -8.91 -11.88
CA PHE A 47 7.02 -8.92 -10.99
C PHE A 47 7.60 -7.51 -10.90
N LYS A 48 8.02 -7.15 -9.70
CA LYS A 48 8.58 -5.86 -9.32
C LYS A 48 9.86 -6.13 -8.55
N GLU A 49 10.76 -5.15 -8.48
CA GLU A 49 12.03 -5.28 -7.77
C GLU A 49 12.13 -4.25 -6.65
N PHE A 50 12.73 -4.66 -5.53
CA PHE A 50 13.08 -3.80 -4.40
C PHE A 50 14.36 -4.37 -3.76
N GLU A 51 15.41 -3.57 -3.68
CA GLU A 51 16.72 -3.97 -3.12
C GLU A 51 17.26 -5.31 -3.68
N GLY A 52 17.10 -5.50 -5.00
CA GLY A 52 17.52 -6.73 -5.69
C GLY A 52 16.60 -7.95 -5.47
N GLN A 53 15.52 -7.81 -4.71
CA GLN A 53 14.53 -8.87 -4.51
C GLN A 53 13.29 -8.68 -5.38
N GLN A 54 12.85 -9.76 -6.04
CA GLN A 54 11.62 -9.77 -6.82
C GLN A 54 10.38 -10.02 -5.96
N TYR A 55 9.34 -9.22 -6.16
CA TYR A 55 8.05 -9.35 -5.50
C TYR A 55 6.88 -9.15 -6.48
N THR A 56 5.67 -9.54 -6.06
CA THR A 56 4.43 -9.38 -6.85
C THR A 56 3.35 -8.71 -6.00
N GLY A 57 2.30 -8.22 -6.67
CA GLY A 57 1.17 -7.57 -6.01
C GLY A 57 1.33 -6.06 -5.92
N MET A 58 0.91 -5.48 -4.79
CA MET A 58 0.86 -4.03 -4.59
C MET A 58 2.27 -3.43 -4.58
N LYS A 59 2.46 -2.35 -5.35
CA LYS A 59 3.71 -1.58 -5.36
C LYS A 59 3.98 -0.94 -3.98
N ILE A 60 5.23 -0.95 -3.55
CA ILE A 60 5.70 -0.27 -2.32
C ILE A 60 5.27 1.22 -2.33
N GLY A 61 4.87 1.73 -1.16
CA GLY A 61 4.34 3.08 -0.97
C GLY A 61 2.87 3.26 -1.39
N ARG A 62 2.18 2.22 -1.88
CA ARG A 62 0.73 2.23 -2.10
C ARG A 62 0.00 1.66 -0.88
N SER A 63 -1.27 2.05 -0.73
CA SER A 63 -2.10 1.63 0.40
C SER A 63 -3.39 0.96 -0.05
N HIS A 64 -3.92 0.12 0.82
CA HIS A 64 -5.28 -0.39 0.73
C HIS A 64 -6.12 0.21 1.86
N LYS A 65 -7.37 0.55 1.54
CA LYS A 65 -8.39 0.84 2.54
C LYS A 65 -9.39 -0.32 2.59
N TRP A 66 -9.59 -0.86 3.78
CA TRP A 66 -10.52 -1.96 4.06
C TRP A 66 -11.54 -1.51 5.09
N ASN A 67 -12.80 -1.91 4.89
CA ASN A 67 -13.85 -1.77 5.88
C ASN A 67 -14.12 -3.16 6.46
N TYR A 68 -14.00 -3.30 7.78
CA TYR A 68 -14.31 -4.52 8.50
C TYR A 68 -15.78 -4.47 8.93
N ASP A 69 -16.48 -5.60 8.91
CA ASP A 69 -17.82 -5.65 9.50
C ASP A 69 -17.74 -5.54 11.03
N ALA A 70 -18.90 -5.59 11.69
CA ALA A 70 -18.96 -5.80 13.14
C ALA A 70 -18.33 -7.17 13.48
N GLY A 71 -17.16 -7.13 14.10
CA GLY A 71 -16.45 -8.30 14.61
C GLY A 71 -16.58 -8.43 16.11
N VAL A 72 -16.28 -9.61 16.64
CA VAL A 72 -16.25 -9.85 18.08
C VAL A 72 -14.80 -9.82 18.55
N TRP A 73 -14.49 -8.91 19.47
CA TRP A 73 -13.24 -8.91 20.23
C TRP A 73 -13.40 -9.79 21.46
N ARG A 74 -12.46 -10.70 21.67
CA ARG A 74 -12.38 -11.51 22.90
C ARG A 74 -10.99 -11.38 23.46
N GLU A 75 -10.92 -11.23 24.77
CA GLU A 75 -9.66 -11.19 25.49
C GLU A 75 -9.75 -11.97 26.80
N THR A 76 -8.63 -12.61 27.14
CA THR A 76 -8.49 -13.39 28.37
C THR A 76 -7.21 -12.96 29.04
N LYS A 77 -7.30 -12.55 30.31
CA LYS A 77 -6.12 -12.22 31.11
C LYS A 77 -5.33 -13.50 31.41
N ILE A 78 -4.08 -13.57 30.96
CA ILE A 78 -3.18 -14.72 31.21
C ILE A 78 -2.33 -14.44 32.46
N THR A 79 -1.73 -13.25 32.55
CA THR A 79 -0.92 -12.80 33.69
C THR A 79 -1.30 -11.34 34.04
N PRO A 80 -0.77 -10.73 35.11
CA PRO A 80 -1.08 -9.34 35.47
C PRO A 80 -0.99 -8.36 34.29
N ASP A 81 -0.01 -8.55 33.42
CA ASP A 81 0.32 -7.64 32.30
C ASP A 81 0.22 -8.31 30.91
N LEU A 82 -0.21 -9.57 30.83
CA LEU A 82 -0.37 -10.31 29.57
C LEU A 82 -1.81 -10.76 29.36
N TRP A 83 -2.34 -10.45 28.19
CA TRP A 83 -3.67 -10.85 27.75
C TRP A 83 -3.57 -11.58 26.42
N GLU A 84 -4.33 -12.67 26.28
CA GLU A 84 -4.63 -13.25 24.97
C GLU A 84 -5.74 -12.45 24.33
N ILE A 85 -5.64 -12.18 23.04
CA ILE A 85 -6.69 -11.51 22.26
C ILE A 85 -7.05 -12.33 21.03
N SER A 86 -8.32 -12.28 20.63
CA SER A 86 -8.79 -12.77 19.34
C SER A 86 -9.86 -11.85 18.75
N TYR A 87 -9.78 -11.63 17.44
CA TYR A 87 -10.73 -10.82 16.69
C TYR A 87 -10.96 -11.45 15.32
N ALA A 88 -12.22 -11.74 14.99
CA ALA A 88 -12.58 -12.41 13.75
C ALA A 88 -13.76 -11.73 13.08
N VAL A 89 -13.61 -11.41 11.79
CA VAL A 89 -14.65 -10.78 10.97
C VAL A 89 -14.31 -10.82 9.48
N THR A 90 -15.32 -10.62 8.63
CA THR A 90 -15.12 -10.38 7.20
C THR A 90 -14.71 -8.93 6.93
N LYS A 91 -13.78 -8.74 5.99
CA LYS A 91 -13.35 -7.41 5.52
C LYS A 91 -13.64 -7.21 4.03
N ARG A 92 -13.99 -5.99 3.65
CA ARG A 92 -14.30 -5.57 2.27
C ARG A 92 -13.37 -4.47 1.83
N ARG A 93 -12.98 -4.46 0.55
CA ARG A 93 -12.23 -3.33 -0.01
C ARG A 93 -13.13 -2.10 -0.04
N ALA A 94 -12.59 -0.94 0.34
CA ALA A 94 -13.33 0.32 0.18
C ALA A 94 -13.50 0.71 -1.31
N GLY A 95 -12.59 0.26 -2.19
CA GLY A 95 -12.67 0.43 -3.62
C GLY A 95 -12.60 -0.91 -4.37
N HIS A 96 -13.28 -1.01 -5.51
CA HIS A 96 -13.28 -2.23 -6.31
C HIS A 96 -11.89 -2.45 -6.93
N ALA A 97 -11.40 -3.70 -6.86
CA ALA A 97 -10.18 -4.08 -7.57
C ALA A 97 -10.48 -4.19 -9.08
N PRO A 98 -9.49 -3.92 -9.96
CA PRO A 98 -9.62 -4.24 -11.37
C PRO A 98 -9.99 -5.72 -11.58
N GLU A 99 -10.84 -5.98 -12.56
CA GLU A 99 -11.25 -7.35 -12.91
C GLU A 99 -10.03 -8.18 -13.33
N GLY A 100 -9.94 -9.43 -12.86
CA GLY A 100 -8.79 -10.31 -13.10
C GLY A 100 -7.51 -9.92 -12.35
N SER A 101 -7.54 -8.91 -11.48
CA SER A 101 -6.39 -8.53 -10.65
C SER A 101 -6.46 -9.15 -9.25
N GLY A 102 -5.30 -9.29 -8.62
CA GLY A 102 -5.19 -9.81 -7.26
C GLY A 102 -5.03 -11.32 -7.22
N VAL A 103 -5.08 -11.88 -6.01
CA VAL A 103 -4.86 -13.31 -5.81
C VAL A 103 -6.14 -14.13 -6.00
N PRO A 104 -6.03 -15.40 -6.43
CA PRO A 104 -7.19 -16.27 -6.59
C PRO A 104 -7.99 -16.45 -5.30
N VAL A 105 -9.30 -16.64 -5.44
CA VAL A 105 -10.22 -17.02 -4.34
C VAL A 105 -9.73 -18.32 -3.69
N GLY A 106 -9.71 -18.36 -2.35
CA GLY A 106 -9.14 -19.48 -1.59
C GLY A 106 -7.66 -19.29 -1.21
N THR A 107 -7.01 -18.22 -1.66
CA THR A 107 -5.66 -17.88 -1.18
C THR A 107 -5.72 -17.41 0.27
N GLU A 108 -4.92 -18.01 1.13
CA GLU A 108 -4.80 -17.67 2.54
C GLU A 108 -3.46 -16.99 2.83
N TYR A 109 -3.43 -16.18 3.89
CA TYR A 109 -2.22 -15.50 4.33
C TYR A 109 -2.04 -15.60 5.82
N HIS A 110 -0.80 -15.84 6.24
CA HIS A 110 -0.37 -15.69 7.61
C HIS A 110 0.43 -14.41 7.74
N TRP A 111 -0.16 -13.42 8.41
CA TRP A 111 0.46 -12.14 8.71
C TRP A 111 0.73 -12.06 10.20
N TYR A 112 1.93 -11.61 10.58
CA TYR A 112 2.23 -11.18 11.94
C TYR A 112 1.99 -9.67 12.02
N ILE A 113 1.37 -9.20 13.11
CA ILE A 113 1.11 -7.78 13.35
C ILE A 113 1.82 -7.40 14.65
N MET A 114 2.71 -6.42 14.58
CA MET A 114 3.34 -5.78 15.74
C MET A 114 2.79 -4.37 15.82
N ALA A 115 1.97 -4.09 16.82
CA ALA A 115 1.22 -2.84 16.88
C ALA A 115 0.92 -2.41 18.30
N HIS A 116 0.84 -1.10 18.49
CA HIS A 116 0.30 -0.47 19.68
C HIS A 116 -1.22 -0.38 19.56
N GLN A 117 -1.92 -0.77 20.63
CA GLN A 117 -3.32 -0.45 20.80
C GLN A 117 -3.46 0.66 21.83
N ASN A 118 -3.93 1.83 21.40
CA ASN A 118 -4.22 2.93 22.30
C ASN A 118 -5.71 2.96 22.60
N VAL A 119 -6.05 3.03 23.89
CA VAL A 119 -7.42 2.96 24.37
C VAL A 119 -7.68 4.11 25.32
N ARG A 120 -8.82 4.79 25.16
CA ARG A 120 -9.25 5.86 26.07
C ARG A 120 -10.70 5.66 26.46
N LYS A 121 -10.96 5.61 27.77
CA LYS A 121 -12.31 5.56 28.31
C LYS A 121 -13.04 6.86 28.01
N LEU A 122 -14.22 6.76 27.42
CA LEU A 122 -15.09 7.91 27.13
C LEU A 122 -16.16 8.07 28.20
N ASN A 123 -16.76 6.96 28.63
CA ASN A 123 -17.78 6.91 29.68
C ASN A 123 -17.79 5.52 30.34
N ALA A 124 -18.87 5.17 31.04
CA ALA A 124 -18.98 3.90 31.75
C ALA A 124 -18.73 2.67 30.86
N ASN A 125 -19.20 2.71 29.61
CA ASN A 125 -19.26 1.55 28.71
C ASN A 125 -18.52 1.74 27.38
N ASP A 126 -18.14 2.98 27.05
CA ASP A 126 -17.52 3.30 25.78
C ASP A 126 -16.04 3.64 25.92
N TYR A 127 -15.24 3.09 25.02
CA TYR A 127 -13.82 3.35 24.90
C TYR A 127 -13.50 3.61 23.42
N THR A 128 -12.66 4.61 23.13
CA THR A 128 -12.03 4.68 21.79
C THR A 128 -10.92 3.65 21.73
N THR A 129 -10.71 3.05 20.56
CA THR A 129 -9.57 2.18 20.29
C THR A 129 -8.92 2.55 18.97
N SER A 130 -7.60 2.57 18.93
CA SER A 130 -6.81 2.70 17.71
C SER A 130 -5.67 1.69 17.71
N LEU A 131 -5.39 1.08 16.57
CA LEU A 131 -4.30 0.13 16.39
C LEU A 131 -3.37 0.65 15.29
N ALA A 132 -2.09 0.86 15.62
CA ALA A 132 -1.09 1.36 14.69
C ALA A 132 0.21 0.53 14.83
N GLY A 133 0.82 0.20 13.70
CA GLY A 133 2.07 -0.57 13.70
C GLY A 133 2.36 -1.25 12.36
N LEU A 134 3.19 -2.29 12.43
CA LEU A 134 3.74 -3.02 11.30
C LEU A 134 3.03 -4.35 11.08
N LYS A 135 3.02 -4.80 9.82
CA LYS A 135 2.42 -6.06 9.41
C LYS A 135 3.34 -6.82 8.46
N LEU A 136 3.87 -7.95 8.93
CA LEU A 136 4.83 -8.79 8.21
C LEU A 136 4.14 -10.03 7.61
N LYS A 137 4.43 -10.33 6.34
CA LYS A 137 3.96 -11.57 5.70
C LYS A 137 4.86 -12.74 6.10
N LEU A 138 4.38 -13.64 6.94
CA LEU A 138 5.13 -14.85 7.27
C LEU A 138 4.99 -15.93 6.20
N ALA A 139 3.77 -16.16 5.71
CA ALA A 139 3.52 -17.14 4.67
C ALA A 139 2.21 -16.86 3.92
N HIS A 140 2.01 -17.58 2.82
CA HIS A 140 0.72 -17.70 2.15
C HIS A 140 0.45 -19.14 1.74
N LYS A 141 -0.81 -19.51 1.60
CA LYS A 141 -1.25 -20.78 1.01
C LYS A 141 -2.00 -20.43 -0.27
N ARG A 142 -1.55 -20.96 -1.41
CA ARG A 142 -2.20 -20.71 -2.70
C ARG A 142 -3.52 -21.48 -2.76
N ALA A 143 -4.50 -20.94 -3.46
CA ALA A 143 -5.83 -21.54 -3.59
C ALA A 143 -5.81 -22.99 -4.11
N ASP A 144 -4.85 -23.34 -4.97
CA ASP A 144 -4.70 -24.67 -5.57
C ASP A 144 -3.73 -25.59 -4.82
N LYS A 145 -3.24 -25.20 -3.64
CA LYS A 145 -2.23 -25.93 -2.88
C LYS A 145 -2.69 -26.18 -1.46
N GLU A 146 -2.42 -27.38 -0.96
CA GLU A 146 -2.72 -27.72 0.43
C GLU A 146 -1.67 -27.22 1.44
N LYS A 147 -0.45 -26.97 0.98
CA LYS A 147 0.67 -26.59 1.84
C LYS A 147 0.92 -25.08 1.82
N TRP A 148 1.26 -24.54 2.98
CA TRP A 148 1.81 -23.19 3.12
C TRP A 148 3.11 -23.03 2.33
N SER A 149 3.37 -21.82 1.86
CA SER A 149 4.58 -21.47 1.11
C SER A 149 5.88 -21.70 1.88
N LEU A 150 5.82 -21.73 3.21
CA LEU A 150 6.94 -21.99 4.12
C LEU A 150 6.50 -22.90 5.26
N SER A 151 7.42 -23.74 5.75
CA SER A 151 7.19 -24.56 6.94
C SER A 151 7.02 -23.69 8.19
N GLY A 152 6.32 -24.18 9.22
CA GLY A 152 6.18 -23.44 10.48
C GLY A 152 7.53 -23.12 11.15
N LYS A 153 8.52 -24.02 11.04
CA LYS A 153 9.88 -23.78 11.54
C LYS A 153 10.55 -22.61 10.81
N THR A 154 10.39 -22.52 9.49
CA THR A 154 10.94 -21.41 8.68
C THR A 154 10.21 -20.11 8.97
N GLN A 155 8.87 -20.14 9.10
CA GLN A 155 8.08 -18.96 9.49
C GLN A 155 8.55 -18.39 10.83
N ARG A 156 8.79 -19.26 11.82
CA ARG A 156 9.33 -18.85 13.13
C ARG A 156 10.74 -18.24 13.00
N LYS A 157 11.62 -18.81 12.18
CA LYS A 157 12.96 -18.27 11.95
C LYS A 157 12.87 -16.84 11.40
N HIS A 158 12.07 -16.60 10.37
CA HIS A 158 11.89 -15.25 9.81
C HIS A 158 11.26 -14.27 10.82
N LEU A 159 10.33 -14.75 11.66
CA LEU A 159 9.77 -13.90 12.72
C LEU A 159 10.83 -13.49 13.75
N ILE A 160 11.70 -14.43 14.15
CA ILE A 160 12.82 -14.12 15.06
C ILE A 160 13.76 -13.08 14.45
N GLU A 161 14.16 -13.27 13.19
CA GLU A 161 15.02 -12.33 12.48
C GLU A 161 14.40 -10.92 12.43
N PHE A 162 13.11 -10.83 12.11
CA PHE A 162 12.38 -9.56 12.15
C PHE A 162 12.37 -8.93 13.55
N LEU A 163 12.05 -9.70 14.59
CA LEU A 163 12.00 -9.18 15.96
C LEU A 163 13.38 -8.74 16.48
N GLN A 164 14.45 -9.44 16.10
CA GLN A 164 15.82 -9.04 16.41
C GLN A 164 16.20 -7.73 15.72
N GLU A 165 15.77 -7.55 14.46
CA GLU A 165 15.93 -6.27 13.77
C GLU A 165 15.18 -5.14 14.49
N MET A 166 13.95 -5.40 14.94
CA MET A 166 13.18 -4.41 15.71
C MET A 166 13.84 -4.08 17.05
N ILE A 167 14.36 -5.07 17.77
CA ILE A 167 15.13 -4.84 19.00
C ILE A 167 16.34 -3.96 18.71
N ALA A 168 17.14 -4.31 17.69
CA ALA A 168 18.30 -3.52 17.31
C ALA A 168 17.95 -2.08 16.86
N GLN A 169 16.73 -1.84 16.36
CA GLN A 169 16.24 -0.49 16.07
C GLN A 169 15.84 0.26 17.35
N LEU A 170 15.15 -0.39 18.27
CA LEU A 170 14.77 0.21 19.57
C LEU A 170 15.97 0.51 20.46
N GLU A 171 17.06 -0.26 20.32
CA GLU A 171 18.32 -0.03 21.05
C GLU A 171 19.17 1.11 20.46
N LYS A 172 18.88 1.55 19.23
CA LYS A 172 19.55 2.72 18.64
C LYS A 172 18.98 4.00 19.20
N GLU A 173 19.82 5.02 19.31
CA GLU A 173 19.38 6.34 19.73
C GLU A 173 18.41 6.94 18.69
N PRO A 174 17.16 7.22 19.08
CA PRO A 174 16.17 7.78 18.17
C PRO A 174 16.44 9.27 17.94
N ALA A 175 15.89 9.83 16.86
CA ALA A 175 16.06 11.24 16.58
C ALA A 175 15.24 12.07 17.60
N PRO A 176 15.87 12.91 18.45
CA PRO A 176 15.14 13.70 19.43
C PRO A 176 14.24 14.72 18.73
N LEU A 177 13.02 14.84 19.23
CA LEU A 177 12.04 15.83 18.79
C LEU A 177 11.83 16.85 19.90
N ASP A 178 12.02 18.12 19.57
CA ASP A 178 11.75 19.26 20.44
C ASP A 178 11.20 20.39 19.58
N PHE A 179 9.91 20.66 19.69
CA PHE A 179 9.26 21.72 18.94
C PHE A 179 8.02 22.28 19.65
N THR A 180 7.62 23.48 19.25
CA THR A 180 6.37 24.10 19.72
C THR A 180 5.36 24.18 18.59
N TYR A 181 4.12 23.80 18.86
CA TYR A 181 3.01 23.93 17.91
C TYR A 181 1.73 24.35 18.63
N ASN A 182 1.08 25.42 18.13
CA ASN A 182 -0.10 26.04 18.75
C ASN A 182 0.06 26.23 20.27
N GLU A 183 1.14 26.88 20.68
CA GLU A 183 1.46 27.20 22.09
C GLU A 183 1.74 26.00 22.99
N ASN A 184 1.70 24.77 22.46
CA ASN A 184 2.06 23.56 23.18
C ASN A 184 3.48 23.14 22.83
N HIS A 185 4.26 22.79 23.84
CA HIS A 185 5.60 22.22 23.71
C HIS A 185 5.52 20.70 23.61
N TYR A 186 6.25 20.15 22.64
CA TYR A 186 6.32 18.72 22.38
C TYR A 186 7.76 18.26 22.49
N LEU A 187 7.98 17.29 23.37
CA LEU A 187 9.24 16.59 23.55
C LEU A 187 9.02 15.12 23.22
N GLY A 188 9.98 14.50 22.55
CA GLY A 188 9.90 13.08 22.27
C GLY A 188 10.93 12.62 21.29
N GLU A 189 10.57 11.63 20.49
CA GLU A 189 11.51 10.90 19.67
C GLU A 189 10.86 10.34 18.40
N ALA A 190 11.67 10.31 17.34
CA ALA A 190 11.36 9.63 16.09
C ALA A 190 12.25 8.41 15.94
N ILE A 191 11.65 7.24 16.10
CA ILE A 191 12.33 5.95 15.99
C ILE A 191 12.32 5.53 14.50
N PRO A 192 13.47 5.46 13.82
CA PRO A 192 13.51 5.13 12.40
C PRO A 192 13.05 3.70 12.13
N ILE A 193 12.17 3.52 11.13
CA ILE A 193 11.80 2.18 10.65
C ILE A 193 12.90 1.72 9.69
N GLY A 194 13.82 0.89 10.19
CA GLY A 194 15.08 0.57 9.51
C GLY A 194 14.93 0.06 8.07
N GLN A 195 13.88 -0.70 7.78
CA GLN A 195 13.57 -1.23 6.44
C GLN A 195 13.18 -0.14 5.41
N THR A 196 12.97 1.09 5.87
CA THR A 196 12.64 2.26 5.04
C THR A 196 13.80 3.24 4.94
N CYS A 197 14.94 2.91 5.55
CA CYS A 197 16.13 3.75 5.56
C CYS A 197 17.05 3.40 4.38
N HIS A 198 17.26 4.38 3.50
CA HIS A 198 18.18 4.27 2.38
C HIS A 198 19.14 5.45 2.41
N ASP A 199 20.45 5.17 2.30
CA ASP A 199 21.51 6.19 2.32
C ASP A 199 21.44 7.15 3.54
N GLY A 200 21.09 6.62 4.71
CA GLY A 200 20.98 7.39 5.96
C GLY A 200 19.69 8.20 6.11
N LEU A 201 18.78 8.16 5.13
CA LEU A 201 17.47 8.81 5.19
C LEU A 201 16.36 7.77 5.30
N CYS A 202 15.49 7.90 6.30
CA CYS A 202 14.35 7.01 6.46
C CYS A 202 13.07 7.66 5.91
N GLU A 203 12.26 6.86 5.22
CA GLU A 203 10.96 7.31 4.71
C GLU A 203 9.85 7.19 5.77
N GLU A 204 10.05 6.37 6.80
CA GLU A 204 9.07 6.17 7.89
C GLU A 204 9.72 6.15 9.27
N TYR A 205 9.02 6.71 10.26
CA TYR A 205 9.43 6.75 11.66
C TYR A 205 8.23 6.44 12.57
N ASP A 206 8.44 5.71 13.66
CA ASP A 206 7.47 5.64 14.75
C ASP A 206 7.68 6.83 15.68
N ILE A 207 6.59 7.53 16.00
CA ILE A 207 6.65 8.83 16.69
C ILE A 207 6.07 8.68 18.09
N ILE A 208 6.87 9.09 19.07
CA ILE A 208 6.45 9.24 20.47
C ILE A 208 6.60 10.71 20.82
N LEU A 209 5.52 11.33 21.31
CA LEU A 209 5.53 12.72 21.79
C LEU A 209 4.86 12.78 23.15
N ASN A 210 5.52 13.41 24.12
CA ASN A 210 5.07 13.55 25.51
C ASN A 210 4.60 12.19 26.07
N ASP A 211 5.44 11.16 25.92
CA ASP A 211 5.23 9.77 26.34
C ASP A 211 4.05 9.04 25.66
N ALA A 212 3.45 9.63 24.62
CA ALA A 212 2.35 9.04 23.87
C ALA A 212 2.79 8.62 22.46
N SER A 213 2.51 7.37 22.08
CA SER A 213 2.67 6.91 20.70
C SER A 213 1.66 7.61 19.79
N MET A 214 2.19 8.35 18.82
CA MET A 214 1.44 9.02 17.76
C MET A 214 1.27 8.13 16.52
N GLY A 215 2.02 7.02 16.47
CA GLY A 215 2.07 6.08 15.36
C GLY A 215 3.07 6.47 14.28
N ILE A 216 2.97 5.80 13.15
CA ILE A 216 3.97 5.90 12.08
C ILE A 216 3.74 7.15 11.21
N ILE A 217 4.74 8.04 11.18
CA ILE A 217 4.83 9.12 10.21
C ILE A 217 5.55 8.64 8.96
N ARG A 218 5.03 9.04 7.79
CA ARG A 218 5.60 8.69 6.48
C ARG A 218 5.90 9.93 5.68
N ARG A 219 7.07 9.95 5.05
CA ARG A 219 7.45 10.95 4.07
C ARG A 219 6.68 10.70 2.78
N MET A 220 6.05 11.75 2.28
CA MET A 220 5.33 11.74 1.01
C MET A 220 6.10 12.58 -0.01
N LYS A 221 5.74 12.48 -1.29
CA LYS A 221 6.27 13.38 -2.34
C LYS A 221 6.09 14.87 -2.00
N LYS A 222 5.09 15.20 -1.19
CA LYS A 222 4.76 16.55 -0.72
C LYS A 222 4.39 16.47 0.76
N GLY A 223 5.35 16.74 1.64
CA GLY A 223 5.18 16.77 3.09
C GLY A 223 5.11 15.38 3.73
N TRP A 224 4.46 15.33 4.89
CA TRP A 224 4.42 14.15 5.76
C TRP A 224 2.99 13.70 6.05
N LYS A 225 2.83 12.45 6.50
CA LYS A 225 1.52 11.88 6.84
C LYS A 225 1.60 10.94 8.03
N ILE A 226 0.71 11.12 9.00
CA ILE A 226 0.36 10.11 10.01
C ILE A 226 -1.09 9.68 9.76
N ASP A 227 -1.35 8.37 9.72
CA ASP A 227 -2.74 7.89 9.57
C ASP A 227 -3.49 8.05 10.89
N GLY A 228 -4.68 8.67 10.84
CA GLY A 228 -5.51 8.93 12.02
C GLY A 228 -5.30 10.31 12.66
N VAL A 229 -4.29 11.08 12.22
CA VAL A 229 -4.08 12.47 12.64
C VAL A 229 -4.60 13.41 11.55
N GLU A 230 -5.61 14.21 11.87
CA GLU A 230 -6.25 15.10 10.91
C GLU A 230 -5.51 16.44 10.73
N ASP A 231 -4.82 16.91 11.76
CA ASP A 231 -4.05 18.15 11.71
C ASP A 231 -2.76 17.98 10.89
N LYS A 232 -2.86 18.36 9.61
CA LYS A 232 -1.74 18.28 8.67
C LYS A 232 -0.60 19.25 8.98
N LYS A 233 -0.88 20.38 9.63
CA LYS A 233 0.16 21.36 9.99
C LYS A 233 0.98 20.82 11.15
N PHE A 234 0.32 20.21 12.12
CA PHE A 234 1.00 19.48 13.19
C PHE A 234 1.89 18.36 12.66
N VAL A 235 1.36 17.51 11.76
CA VAL A 235 2.16 16.46 11.12
C VAL A 235 3.34 17.05 10.32
N GLY A 236 3.15 18.20 9.70
CA GLY A 236 4.24 18.95 9.05
C GLY A 236 5.34 19.36 10.03
N ALA A 237 4.95 19.95 11.17
CA ALA A 237 5.89 20.37 12.21
C ALA A 237 6.72 19.21 12.77
N ILE A 238 6.11 18.03 12.97
CA ILE A 238 6.84 16.81 13.34
C ILE A 238 7.88 16.47 12.27
N GLY A 239 7.46 16.48 11.01
CA GLY A 239 8.34 16.18 9.87
C GLY A 239 9.51 17.15 9.74
N ASP A 240 9.29 18.44 10.01
CA ASP A 240 10.35 19.45 10.01
C ASP A 240 11.33 19.21 11.17
N ALA A 241 10.83 18.89 12.37
CA ALA A 241 11.66 18.54 13.53
C ALA A 241 12.53 17.28 13.28
N ILE A 242 12.03 16.27 12.57
CA ILE A 242 12.81 15.10 12.16
C ILE A 242 13.98 15.50 11.26
N VAL A 243 13.72 16.37 10.27
CA VAL A 243 14.75 16.84 9.34
C VAL A 243 15.81 17.68 10.07
N GLU A 244 15.39 18.53 11.00
CA GLU A 244 16.32 19.31 11.84
C GLU A 244 17.19 18.43 12.73
N SER A 245 16.61 17.39 13.34
CA SER A 245 17.38 16.43 14.15
C SER A 245 18.35 15.61 13.32
N SER A 246 18.04 15.32 12.06
CA SER A 246 18.90 14.51 11.18
C SER A 246 20.11 15.29 10.61
N ASN A 247 20.09 16.62 10.72
CA ASN A 247 21.16 17.50 10.25
C ASN A 247 22.16 17.91 11.37
N LYS A 248 21.96 17.42 12.59
CA LYS A 248 22.86 17.63 13.73
C LYS A 248 23.80 16.44 13.88
#